data_AF-A0A3D1ZXU1-F1
#
_entry.id   AF-A0A3D1ZXU1-F1
#
_cell.length_a   1.000
_cell.length_b   1.000
_cell.length_c   1.000
_cell.angle_alpha   90.00
_cell.angle_beta   90.00
_cell.angle_gamma   90.00
#
_symmetry.space_group_name_H-M   'P 1'
#
loop_
_entity.id
_entity.type
_entity.pdbx_description
1 polymer ?
#
loop_
_entity_poly.entity_id
_entity_poly.type
_entity_poly.pdbx_seq_one_letter_code
_entity_poly.pdbx_strand_id
1 'polypeptide(L)'
;MAIDKKKSAWAYTPELPIQSSPMFDWPQPIATLLKYFFGTGFLFSQRSLYALAAVFAYLYAMPEIPMAQTWGWAWMLQVLLVIFSLNLLFGWGYHWLFYTSGLNAKQCKFDKRPLATNSRRFWFGDQLWDNVFFSLTSGVLVATLYMVFYMWGYANSEIVLHTWQHGWIWYLLVFPITVWWTSLHFYLVHRMMHEWQWLYDKVHSLHHKNINIGPWSGMAMHPVEHVIYLSSVLVHLVLPSDPIHVLFHLIYLFAGAYLGHIGHDGFYIGKRKVFAGGNFYHQLHHRYFDCNYGTNEVPWDKWFGSFHSGTEEDTVRVRAVKSSR
;
A
#
# COMPACT_ATOMS: atom_id res chain seq x y z
N MET A 1 -32.47 -1.41 31.66
CA MET A 1 -31.09 -1.93 31.75
C MET A 1 -30.22 -0.96 30.96
N ALA A 2 -29.47 -0.10 31.65
CA ALA A 2 -28.63 0.90 30.98
C ALA A 2 -27.50 0.18 30.26
N ILE A 3 -27.46 0.29 28.93
CA ILE A 3 -26.30 -0.14 28.14
C ILE A 3 -25.17 0.79 28.55
N ASP A 4 -24.25 0.26 29.36
CA ASP A 4 -23.02 0.93 29.73
C ASP A 4 -22.31 1.33 28.44
N LYS A 5 -22.31 2.63 28.11
CA LYS A 5 -21.61 3.18 26.95
C LYS A 5 -20.11 3.04 27.24
N LYS A 6 -19.55 1.86 26.99
CA LYS A 6 -18.10 1.64 26.91
C LYS A 6 -17.52 2.78 26.09
N LYS A 7 -16.59 3.54 26.67
CA LYS A 7 -15.83 4.56 25.94
C LYS A 7 -15.26 3.90 24.69
N SER A 8 -15.60 4.44 23.51
CA SER A 8 -15.05 3.95 22.25
C SER A 8 -13.53 3.88 22.34
N ALA A 9 -12.96 2.73 21.94
CA ALA A 9 -11.52 2.52 21.89
C ALA A 9 -10.83 3.42 20.85
N TRP A 10 -11.62 4.06 19.98
CA TRP A 10 -11.16 4.88 18.88
C TRP A 10 -11.40 6.37 19.14
N ALA A 11 -10.53 7.22 18.59
CA ALA A 11 -10.74 8.66 18.56
C ALA A 11 -11.79 9.07 17.53
N TYR A 12 -11.78 8.39 16.39
CA TYR A 12 -12.71 8.56 15.29
C TYR A 12 -13.04 7.18 14.72
N THR A 13 -14.30 6.99 14.39
CA THR A 13 -14.76 5.86 13.59
C THR A 13 -15.52 6.41 12.38
N PRO A 14 -15.26 5.92 11.16
CA PRO A 14 -16.11 6.23 10.02
C PRO A 14 -17.50 5.61 10.23
N GLU A 15 -18.39 5.78 9.26
CA GLU A 15 -19.68 5.10 9.25
C GLU A 15 -19.47 3.57 9.26
N LEU A 16 -20.11 2.90 10.22
CA LEU A 16 -20.03 1.45 10.42
C LEU A 16 -21.39 0.80 10.11
N PRO A 17 -21.43 -0.42 9.55
CA PRO A 17 -20.29 -1.25 9.17
C PRO A 17 -19.53 -0.71 7.96
N ILE A 18 -18.20 -0.88 7.95
CA ILE A 18 -17.38 -0.55 6.77
C ILE A 18 -17.93 -1.33 5.58
N GLN A 19 -18.16 -0.62 4.47
CA GLN A 19 -18.59 -1.21 3.22
C GLN A 19 -17.40 -1.59 2.35
N SER A 20 -17.51 -2.71 1.65
CA SER A 20 -16.58 -3.07 0.57
C SER A 20 -16.89 -2.26 -0.68
N SER A 21 -15.98 -2.29 -1.65
CA SER A 21 -16.25 -1.72 -2.97
C SER A 21 -17.57 -2.24 -3.54
N PRO A 22 -18.46 -1.34 -4.01
CA PRO A 22 -19.74 -1.74 -4.59
C PRO A 22 -19.59 -2.50 -5.91
N MET A 23 -18.39 -2.53 -6.51
CA MET A 23 -18.14 -3.24 -7.77
C MET A 23 -18.48 -4.74 -7.72
N PHE A 24 -18.55 -5.34 -6.53
CA PHE A 24 -18.70 -6.78 -6.35
C PHE A 24 -20.08 -7.18 -5.80
N ASP A 25 -20.99 -6.22 -5.60
CA ASP A 25 -22.33 -6.52 -5.11
C ASP A 25 -23.24 -6.91 -6.29
N TRP A 26 -23.29 -8.19 -6.66
CA TRP A 26 -24.07 -8.60 -7.83
C TRP A 26 -25.60 -8.59 -7.57
N PRO A 27 -26.44 -8.17 -8.53
CA PRO A 27 -26.13 -7.63 -9.86
C PRO A 27 -25.82 -6.12 -9.86
N GLN A 28 -24.75 -5.72 -10.55
CA GLN A 28 -24.34 -4.31 -10.66
C GLN A 28 -24.88 -3.64 -11.94
N PRO A 29 -25.48 -2.44 -11.85
CA PRO A 29 -25.74 -1.60 -13.02
C PRO A 29 -24.42 -1.22 -13.71
N ILE A 30 -24.37 -1.28 -15.04
CA ILE A 30 -23.21 -0.83 -15.85
C ILE A 30 -22.81 0.61 -15.49
N ALA A 31 -23.79 1.47 -15.16
CA ALA A 31 -23.55 2.83 -14.71
C ALA A 31 -22.69 2.92 -13.43
N THR A 32 -22.85 1.99 -12.48
CA THR A 32 -22.04 1.93 -11.25
C THR A 32 -20.61 1.52 -11.57
N LEU A 33 -20.43 0.55 -12.48
CA LEU A 33 -19.11 0.12 -12.95
C LEU A 33 -18.38 1.28 -13.66
N LEU A 34 -19.06 1.97 -14.58
CA LEU A 34 -18.50 3.13 -15.28
C LEU A 34 -18.18 4.27 -14.29
N LYS A 35 -19.06 4.56 -13.33
CA LYS A 35 -18.79 5.58 -12.30
C LYS A 35 -17.59 5.22 -11.43
N TYR A 36 -17.37 3.94 -11.14
CA TYR A 36 -16.19 3.51 -10.41
C TYR A 36 -14.92 3.68 -11.26
N PHE A 37 -14.90 3.14 -12.47
CA PHE A 37 -13.75 3.22 -13.38
C PHE A 37 -13.38 4.67 -13.75
N PHE A 38 -14.36 5.48 -14.14
CA PHE A 38 -14.17 6.86 -14.55
C PHE A 38 -14.25 7.88 -13.40
N GLY A 39 -14.48 7.43 -12.16
CA GLY A 39 -14.58 8.31 -10.99
C GLY A 39 -13.42 8.13 -10.03
N THR A 40 -13.74 8.08 -8.74
CA THR A 40 -12.77 7.94 -7.65
C THR A 40 -12.11 6.56 -7.58
N GLY A 41 -12.58 5.60 -8.39
CA GLY A 41 -12.03 4.25 -8.44
C GLY A 41 -10.79 4.13 -9.33
N PHE A 42 -10.57 4.95 -10.36
CA PHE A 42 -9.35 4.82 -11.17
C PHE A 42 -8.84 6.14 -11.78
N LEU A 43 -9.51 6.69 -12.80
CA LEU A 43 -9.01 7.81 -13.61
C LEU A 43 -8.95 9.17 -12.89
N PHE A 44 -9.80 9.41 -11.89
CA PHE A 44 -9.73 10.62 -11.05
C PHE A 44 -9.49 10.26 -9.59
N SER A 45 -8.52 9.37 -9.38
CA SER A 45 -8.11 8.89 -8.06
C SER A 45 -6.60 9.10 -7.83
N GLN A 46 -6.11 8.78 -6.64
CA GLN A 46 -4.67 8.80 -6.34
C GLN A 46 -3.86 7.92 -7.31
N ARG A 47 -4.48 6.89 -7.90
CA ARG A 47 -3.87 6.00 -8.91
C ARG A 47 -3.38 6.77 -10.13
N SER A 48 -4.12 7.80 -10.53
CA SER A 48 -3.74 8.65 -11.66
C SER A 48 -2.59 9.59 -11.31
N LEU A 49 -2.52 10.06 -10.05
CA LEU A 49 -1.33 10.77 -9.56
C LEU A 49 -0.08 9.87 -9.60
N TYR A 50 -0.23 8.60 -9.22
CA TYR A 50 0.87 7.62 -9.27
C TYR A 50 1.29 7.29 -10.70
N ALA A 51 0.35 7.15 -11.62
CA ALA A 51 0.63 6.96 -13.05
C ALA A 51 1.35 8.17 -13.65
N LEU A 52 0.90 9.40 -13.33
CA LEU A 52 1.56 10.63 -13.77
C LEU A 52 2.99 10.73 -13.21
N ALA A 53 3.19 10.39 -11.93
CA ALA A 53 4.52 10.34 -11.33
C ALA A 53 5.41 9.30 -12.02
N ALA A 54 4.87 8.13 -12.39
CA ALA A 54 5.58 7.10 -13.14
C ALA A 54 5.99 7.59 -14.52
N VAL A 55 5.07 8.21 -15.27
CA VAL A 55 5.35 8.80 -16.59
C VAL A 55 6.45 9.87 -16.48
N PHE A 56 6.32 10.80 -15.54
CA PHE A 56 7.31 11.85 -15.36
C PHE A 56 8.69 11.28 -15.00
N ALA A 57 8.76 10.38 -14.02
CA ALA A 57 10.02 9.75 -13.62
C ALA A 57 10.63 8.92 -14.77
N TYR A 58 9.81 8.19 -15.53
CA TYR A 58 10.26 7.40 -16.65
C TYR A 58 10.84 8.25 -17.78
N LEU A 59 10.19 9.37 -18.13
CA LEU A 59 10.62 10.23 -19.23
C LEU A 59 11.84 11.10 -18.89
N TYR A 60 11.99 11.51 -17.62
CA TYR A 60 12.95 12.55 -17.26
C TYR A 60 14.03 12.13 -16.25
N ALA A 61 13.87 10.98 -15.57
CA ALA A 61 14.74 10.62 -14.46
C ALA A 61 15.30 9.20 -14.52
N MET A 62 14.60 8.25 -15.13
CA MET A 62 15.08 6.88 -15.32
C MET A 62 16.22 6.81 -16.35
N PRO A 63 17.15 5.85 -16.22
CA PRO A 63 18.17 5.64 -17.25
C PRO A 63 17.56 5.15 -18.56
N GLU A 64 18.24 5.44 -19.66
CA GLU A 64 17.85 4.93 -20.97
C GLU A 64 18.02 3.41 -21.05
N ILE A 65 17.08 2.73 -21.71
CA ILE A 65 17.08 1.25 -21.83
C ILE A 65 18.41 0.69 -22.36
N PRO A 66 19.08 1.26 -23.38
CA PRO A 66 20.35 0.72 -23.86
C PRO A 66 21.45 0.66 -22.79
N MET A 67 21.42 1.54 -21.78
CA MET A 67 22.40 1.52 -20.67
C MET A 67 22.30 0.23 -19.84
N ALA A 68 21.11 -0.38 -19.78
CA ALA A 68 20.85 -1.59 -18.99
C ALA A 68 21.25 -2.89 -19.71
N GLN A 69 21.79 -2.82 -20.93
CA GLN A 69 22.30 -4.02 -21.63
C GLN A 69 23.47 -4.67 -20.86
N THR A 70 24.31 -3.86 -20.20
CA THR A 70 25.40 -4.32 -19.36
C THR A 70 25.27 -3.81 -17.93
N TRP A 71 25.83 -4.55 -16.98
CA TRP A 71 25.85 -4.16 -15.57
C TRP A 71 26.73 -2.92 -15.38
N GLY A 72 26.13 -1.84 -14.89
CA GLY A 72 26.82 -0.55 -14.73
C GLY A 72 26.36 0.18 -13.48
N TRP A 73 27.30 0.51 -12.59
CA TRP A 73 26.99 1.17 -11.31
C TRP A 73 26.26 2.50 -11.48
N ALA A 74 26.56 3.27 -12.54
CA ALA A 74 25.97 4.58 -12.77
C ALA A 74 24.45 4.52 -13.00
N TRP A 75 23.99 3.67 -13.92
CA TRP A 75 22.56 3.57 -14.21
C TRP A 75 21.80 2.86 -13.08
N MET A 76 22.41 1.87 -12.42
CA MET A 76 21.80 1.23 -11.24
C MET A 76 21.64 2.22 -10.08
N LEU A 77 22.64 3.08 -9.85
CA LEU A 77 22.54 4.16 -8.86
C LEU A 77 21.47 5.19 -9.26
N GLN A 78 21.33 5.50 -10.56
CA GLN A 78 20.26 6.37 -11.03
C GLN A 78 18.87 5.79 -10.71
N VAL A 79 18.64 4.49 -10.96
CA VAL A 79 17.39 3.80 -10.56
C VAL A 79 17.16 3.93 -9.05
N LEU A 80 18.20 3.69 -8.25
CA LEU A 80 18.13 3.82 -6.79
C LEU A 80 17.70 5.23 -6.38
N LEU A 81 18.33 6.26 -6.93
CA LEU A 81 18.05 7.67 -6.61
C LEU A 81 16.64 8.08 -7.02
N VAL A 82 16.13 7.58 -8.16
CA VAL A 82 14.75 7.83 -8.59
C VAL A 82 13.77 7.22 -7.58
N ILE A 83 13.93 5.93 -7.26
CA ILE A 83 13.03 5.23 -6.32
C ILE A 83 13.13 5.85 -4.92
N PHE A 84 14.33 6.21 -4.46
CA PHE A 84 14.54 6.89 -3.19
C PHE A 84 13.83 8.24 -3.15
N SER A 85 13.96 9.05 -4.20
CA SER A 85 13.35 10.38 -4.30
C SER A 85 11.81 10.31 -4.34
N LEU A 86 11.24 9.34 -5.06
CA LEU A 86 9.80 9.09 -5.06
C LEU A 86 9.30 8.68 -3.67
N ASN A 87 10.08 7.88 -2.94
CA ASN A 87 9.75 7.48 -1.58
C ASN A 87 9.80 8.65 -0.59
N LEU A 88 10.80 9.53 -0.70
CA LEU A 88 10.81 10.79 0.05
C LEU A 88 9.58 11.64 -0.28
N LEU A 89 9.25 11.80 -1.56
CA LEU A 89 8.11 12.60 -2.01
C LEU A 89 6.78 12.09 -1.42
N PHE A 90 6.47 10.81 -1.58
CA PHE A 90 5.20 10.26 -1.10
C PHE A 90 5.19 10.08 0.42
N GLY A 91 6.24 9.53 1.01
CA GLY A 91 6.32 9.29 2.45
C GLY A 91 6.27 10.59 3.25
N TRP A 92 7.14 11.57 2.93
CA TRP A 92 7.09 12.87 3.59
C TRP A 92 5.90 13.71 3.14
N GLY A 93 5.44 13.60 1.90
CA GLY A 93 4.23 14.29 1.44
C GLY A 93 3.01 13.91 2.28
N TYR A 94 2.78 12.62 2.49
CA TYR A 94 1.69 12.15 3.34
C TYR A 94 1.95 12.43 4.83
N HIS A 95 3.17 12.24 5.33
CA HIS A 95 3.49 12.56 6.72
C HIS A 95 3.28 14.05 7.00
N TRP A 96 3.75 14.92 6.11
CA TRP A 96 3.54 16.35 6.24
C TRP A 96 2.06 16.70 6.25
N LEU A 97 1.30 16.17 5.29
CA LEU A 97 -0.12 16.46 5.16
C LEU A 97 -0.92 16.04 6.41
N PHE A 98 -0.64 14.86 6.98
CA PHE A 98 -1.47 14.26 8.03
C PHE A 98 -0.90 14.35 9.45
N TYR A 99 0.37 14.73 9.65
CA TYR A 99 0.97 14.78 10.99
C TYR A 99 1.56 16.14 11.33
N THR A 100 2.05 16.91 10.35
CA THR A 100 2.68 18.22 10.63
C THR A 100 1.86 19.40 10.17
N SER A 101 1.09 19.27 9.09
CA SER A 101 0.29 20.37 8.55
C SER A 101 -0.90 20.67 9.46
N GLY A 102 -1.21 21.95 9.66
CA GLY A 102 -2.40 22.37 10.40
C GLY A 102 -3.72 21.99 9.71
N LEU A 103 -3.68 21.52 8.46
CA LEU A 103 -4.86 21.22 7.66
C LEU A 103 -5.59 19.96 8.13
N ASN A 104 -4.87 18.86 8.33
CA ASN A 104 -5.48 17.54 8.60
C ASN A 104 -4.90 16.83 9.83
N ALA A 105 -3.84 17.34 10.48
CA ALA A 105 -3.18 16.64 11.59
C ALA A 105 -4.07 16.36 12.82
N LYS A 106 -5.18 17.09 12.96
CA LYS A 106 -6.14 16.89 14.06
C LYS A 106 -7.49 16.34 13.60
N GLN A 107 -7.69 16.13 12.30
CA GLN A 107 -9.00 15.75 11.75
C GLN A 107 -9.09 14.23 11.55
N CYS A 108 -10.16 13.63 12.10
CA CYS A 108 -10.57 12.25 11.83
C CYS A 108 -9.45 11.19 11.99
N LYS A 109 -8.52 11.43 12.94
CA LYS A 109 -7.50 10.45 13.33
C LYS A 109 -8.16 9.28 14.04
N PHE A 110 -7.78 8.04 13.72
CA PHE A 110 -8.41 6.86 14.33
C PHE A 110 -7.96 6.61 15.77
N ASP A 111 -6.67 6.72 16.05
CA ASP A 111 -6.09 6.54 17.38
C ASP A 111 -5.69 7.89 18.01
N LYS A 112 -6.07 8.11 19.28
CA LYS A 112 -5.76 9.35 20.00
C LYS A 112 -4.27 9.50 20.29
N ARG A 113 -3.55 8.38 20.38
CA ARG A 113 -2.16 8.36 20.79
C ARG A 113 -1.29 9.03 19.71
N PRO A 114 -0.23 9.76 20.10
CA PRO A 114 0.82 10.15 19.15
C PRO A 114 1.61 8.91 18.69
N LEU A 115 2.40 9.08 17.63
CA LEU A 115 3.42 8.08 17.30
C LEU A 115 4.39 7.96 18.49
N ALA A 116 4.86 6.74 18.74
CA ALA A 116 5.63 6.47 19.95
C ALA A 116 7.02 7.12 19.90
N THR A 117 7.36 7.83 20.98
CA THR A 117 8.70 8.38 21.25
C THR A 117 9.20 7.83 22.59
N ASN A 118 10.52 7.81 22.80
CA ASN A 118 11.17 7.22 23.98
C ASN A 118 10.73 5.78 24.28
N SER A 119 10.55 4.95 23.25
CA SER A 119 10.05 3.58 23.39
C SER A 119 11.08 2.55 22.98
N ARG A 120 11.42 1.61 23.88
CA ARG A 120 12.33 0.48 23.61
C ARG A 120 11.83 -0.50 22.54
N ARG A 121 10.60 -0.32 22.04
CA ARG A 121 10.03 -1.13 20.96
C ARG A 121 10.72 -0.88 19.61
N PHE A 122 11.18 0.36 19.38
CA PHE A 122 11.77 0.84 18.13
C PHE A 122 13.28 0.98 18.30
N TRP A 123 14.08 0.75 17.24
CA TRP A 123 15.54 0.73 17.36
C TRP A 123 16.10 2.09 17.76
N PHE A 124 15.55 3.17 17.20
CA PHE A 124 15.95 4.54 17.51
C PHE A 124 15.22 5.14 18.71
N GLY A 125 14.39 4.37 19.42
CA GLY A 125 13.50 4.88 20.45
C GLY A 125 12.34 5.74 19.92
N ASP A 126 12.24 5.94 18.60
CA ASP A 126 11.26 6.78 17.92
C ASP A 126 10.66 6.01 16.73
N GLN A 127 9.33 5.87 16.74
CA GLN A 127 8.59 5.13 15.72
C GLN A 127 8.75 5.73 14.32
N LEU A 128 8.74 7.07 14.20
CA LEU A 128 8.82 7.71 12.89
C LEU A 128 10.17 7.41 12.24
N TRP A 129 11.26 7.59 12.97
CA TRP A 129 12.60 7.37 12.43
C TRP A 129 12.92 5.90 12.16
N ASP A 130 12.40 4.98 12.98
CA ASP A 130 12.48 3.53 12.72
C ASP A 130 11.80 3.20 11.39
N ASN A 131 10.60 3.73 11.18
CA ASN A 131 9.82 3.47 10.00
C ASN A 131 10.44 4.09 8.73
N VAL A 132 10.96 5.32 8.83
CA VAL A 132 11.71 5.98 7.75
C VAL A 132 12.94 5.16 7.38
N PHE A 133 13.69 4.68 8.38
CA PHE A 133 14.88 3.87 8.16
C PHE A 133 14.57 2.60 7.37
N PHE A 134 13.64 1.76 7.83
CA PHE A 134 13.30 0.51 7.11
C PHE A 134 12.72 0.76 5.71
N SER A 135 11.91 1.82 5.55
CA SER A 135 11.33 2.17 4.25
C SER A 135 12.39 2.59 3.24
N LEU A 136 13.31 3.47 3.66
CA LEU A 136 14.32 4.09 2.79
C LEU A 136 15.60 3.26 2.61
N THR A 137 15.82 2.25 3.45
CA THR A 137 16.95 1.32 3.31
C THR A 137 16.53 0.08 2.55
N SER A 138 16.09 -0.98 3.23
CA SER A 138 15.77 -2.26 2.60
C SER A 138 14.61 -2.16 1.61
N GLY A 139 13.59 -1.33 1.88
CA GLY A 139 12.48 -1.12 0.96
C GLY A 139 12.97 -0.59 -0.39
N VAL A 140 13.65 0.56 -0.39
CA VAL A 140 14.22 1.17 -1.60
C VAL A 140 15.23 0.24 -2.27
N LEU A 141 16.10 -0.43 -1.51
CA LEU A 141 17.11 -1.33 -2.07
C LEU A 141 16.46 -2.51 -2.81
N VAL A 142 15.48 -3.19 -2.21
CA VAL A 142 14.79 -4.33 -2.83
C VAL A 142 14.03 -3.88 -4.09
N ALA A 143 13.33 -2.74 -4.03
CA ALA A 143 12.64 -2.18 -5.19
C ALA A 143 13.61 -1.83 -6.33
N THR A 144 14.77 -1.28 -5.99
CA THR A 144 15.85 -0.98 -6.93
C THR A 144 16.34 -2.25 -7.59
N LEU A 145 16.61 -3.31 -6.82
CA LEU A 145 17.07 -4.58 -7.37
C LEU A 145 16.03 -5.16 -8.36
N TYR A 146 14.75 -5.20 -7.99
CA TYR A 146 13.70 -5.65 -8.91
C TYR A 146 13.65 -4.84 -10.20
N MET A 147 13.71 -3.51 -10.11
CA MET A 147 13.68 -2.65 -11.29
C MET A 147 14.93 -2.81 -12.16
N VAL A 148 16.11 -2.91 -11.54
CA VAL A 148 17.40 -3.15 -12.21
C VAL A 148 17.38 -4.46 -12.97
N PHE A 149 16.97 -5.57 -12.34
CA PHE A 149 16.85 -6.87 -13.00
C PHE A 149 15.84 -6.84 -14.14
N TYR A 150 14.71 -6.16 -13.94
CA TYR A 150 13.71 -6.02 -14.99
C TYR A 150 14.24 -5.23 -16.20
N MET A 151 14.86 -4.07 -15.97
CA MET A 151 15.43 -3.26 -17.06
C MET A 151 16.54 -4.00 -17.80
N TRP A 152 17.40 -4.73 -17.08
CA TRP A 152 18.43 -5.56 -17.70
C TRP A 152 17.84 -6.66 -18.58
N GLY A 153 16.84 -7.39 -18.08
CA GLY A 153 16.15 -8.42 -18.85
C GLY A 153 15.43 -7.83 -20.07
N TYR A 154 14.82 -6.65 -19.92
CA TYR A 154 14.16 -5.93 -21.01
C TYR A 154 15.15 -5.51 -22.10
N ALA A 155 16.29 -4.94 -21.70
CA ALA A 155 17.32 -4.46 -22.63
C ALA A 155 18.02 -5.59 -23.40
N ASN A 156 18.06 -6.80 -22.81
CA ASN A 156 18.67 -7.98 -23.42
C ASN A 156 17.66 -8.93 -24.11
N SER A 157 16.38 -8.54 -24.21
CA SER A 157 15.32 -9.39 -24.78
C SER A 157 15.12 -10.73 -24.06
N GLU A 158 15.47 -10.81 -22.77
CA GLU A 158 15.26 -11.98 -21.91
C GLU A 158 13.83 -12.04 -21.34
N ILE A 159 13.09 -10.93 -21.43
CA ILE A 159 11.69 -10.83 -21.02
C ILE A 159 10.83 -10.38 -22.20
N VAL A 160 9.52 -10.69 -22.13
CA VAL A 160 8.60 -10.40 -23.22
C VAL A 160 8.46 -8.90 -23.43
N LEU A 161 9.04 -8.42 -24.54
CA LEU A 161 8.97 -7.02 -24.95
C LEU A 161 7.53 -6.64 -25.28
N HIS A 162 7.05 -5.54 -24.66
CA HIS A 162 5.83 -4.88 -25.09
C HIS A 162 6.02 -3.38 -25.05
N THR A 163 5.82 -2.73 -26.18
CA THR A 163 5.97 -1.28 -26.35
C THR A 163 4.64 -0.71 -26.83
N TRP A 164 4.52 0.62 -26.83
CA TRP A 164 3.36 1.30 -27.41
C TRP A 164 3.07 0.85 -28.85
N GLN A 165 4.11 0.60 -29.65
CA GLN A 165 4.01 0.22 -31.06
C GLN A 165 3.47 -1.20 -31.26
N HIS A 166 3.67 -2.10 -30.30
CA HIS A 166 3.14 -3.46 -30.33
C HIS A 166 1.62 -3.52 -30.09
N GLY A 167 1.05 -2.50 -29.42
CA GLY A 167 -0.39 -2.43 -29.16
C GLY A 167 -0.74 -1.45 -28.05
N TRP A 168 -1.11 -0.21 -28.42
CA TRP A 168 -1.43 0.84 -27.45
C TRP A 168 -2.57 0.49 -26.49
N ILE A 169 -3.55 -0.32 -26.93
CA ILE A 169 -4.66 -0.77 -26.07
C ILE A 169 -4.12 -1.60 -24.92
N TRP A 170 -3.31 -2.62 -25.21
CA TRP A 170 -2.71 -3.47 -24.18
C TRP A 170 -1.80 -2.66 -23.26
N TYR A 171 -0.96 -1.79 -23.84
CA TYR A 171 -0.10 -0.88 -23.08
C TYR A 171 -0.89 -0.08 -22.03
N LEU A 172 -2.05 0.48 -22.40
CA LEU A 172 -2.89 1.20 -21.44
C LEU A 172 -3.60 0.28 -20.44
N LEU A 173 -3.96 -0.95 -20.83
CA LEU A 173 -4.63 -1.92 -19.96
C LEU A 173 -3.71 -2.51 -18.88
N VAL A 174 -2.39 -2.54 -19.09
CA VAL A 174 -1.46 -3.05 -18.07
C VAL A 174 -1.54 -2.23 -16.77
N PHE A 175 -1.74 -0.91 -16.82
CA PHE A 175 -1.88 -0.06 -15.63
C PHE A 175 -3.04 -0.49 -14.70
N PRO A 176 -4.30 -0.59 -15.16
CA PRO A 176 -5.38 -1.09 -14.32
C PRO A 176 -5.17 -2.56 -13.92
N ILE A 177 -4.69 -3.42 -14.81
CA ILE A 177 -4.39 -4.83 -14.47
C ILE A 177 -3.41 -4.92 -13.29
N THR A 178 -2.36 -4.10 -13.28
CA THR A 178 -1.40 -4.01 -12.18
C THR A 178 -2.07 -3.67 -10.85
N VAL A 179 -3.02 -2.74 -10.82
CA VAL A 179 -3.75 -2.36 -9.60
C VAL A 179 -4.58 -3.54 -9.06
N TRP A 180 -5.26 -4.27 -9.94
CA TRP A 180 -6.04 -5.45 -9.58
C TRP A 180 -5.15 -6.58 -9.08
N TRP A 181 -4.08 -6.87 -9.79
CA TRP A 181 -3.07 -7.87 -9.41
C TRP A 181 -2.47 -7.56 -8.05
N THR A 182 -2.08 -6.31 -7.80
CA THR A 182 -1.51 -5.89 -6.51
C THR A 182 -2.46 -6.21 -5.34
N SER A 183 -3.78 -6.01 -5.51
CA SER A 183 -4.75 -6.32 -4.46
C SER A 183 -4.80 -7.82 -4.15
N LEU A 184 -4.82 -8.67 -5.18
CA LEU A 184 -4.80 -10.12 -5.02
C LEU A 184 -3.48 -10.59 -4.39
N HIS A 185 -2.34 -10.18 -4.96
CA HIS A 185 -1.02 -10.55 -4.47
C HIS A 185 -0.86 -10.16 -3.00
N PHE A 186 -1.21 -8.91 -2.65
CA PHE A 186 -1.14 -8.44 -1.27
C PHE A 186 -1.96 -9.30 -0.32
N TYR A 187 -3.22 -9.60 -0.66
CA TYR A 187 -4.07 -10.48 0.16
C TYR A 187 -3.40 -11.83 0.44
N LEU A 188 -2.87 -12.48 -0.60
CA LEU A 188 -2.25 -13.80 -0.49
C LEU A 188 -0.98 -13.77 0.37
N VAL A 189 -0.04 -12.88 0.07
CA VAL A 189 1.24 -12.85 0.79
C VAL A 189 1.09 -12.34 2.22
N HIS A 190 0.18 -11.40 2.44
CA HIS A 190 -0.07 -10.85 3.78
C HIS A 190 -0.74 -11.88 4.67
N ARG A 191 -1.77 -12.57 4.16
CA ARG A 191 -2.40 -13.69 4.89
C ARG A 191 -1.40 -14.81 5.17
N MET A 192 -0.55 -15.18 4.20
CA MET A 192 0.52 -16.16 4.40
C MET A 192 1.47 -15.75 5.54
N MET A 193 1.88 -14.48 5.59
CA MET A 193 2.75 -13.96 6.65
C MET A 193 2.10 -13.97 8.05
N HIS A 194 0.77 -13.93 8.12
CA HIS A 194 0.03 -14.10 9.38
C HIS A 194 -0.22 -15.56 9.76
N GLU A 195 -0.40 -16.46 8.78
CA GLU A 195 -0.68 -17.87 9.04
C GLU A 195 0.58 -18.68 9.36
N TRP A 196 1.73 -18.30 8.80
CA TRP A 196 2.99 -18.99 9.08
C TRP A 196 3.72 -18.34 10.24
N GLN A 197 3.66 -18.99 11.41
CA GLN A 197 4.18 -18.45 12.68
C GLN A 197 5.61 -17.91 12.60
N TRP A 198 6.51 -18.58 11.86
CA TRP A 198 7.89 -18.13 11.71
C TRP A 198 8.00 -16.82 10.90
N LEU A 199 7.17 -16.65 9.85
CA LEU A 199 7.09 -15.41 9.09
C LEU A 199 6.51 -14.32 9.98
N TYR A 200 5.45 -14.60 10.73
CA TYR A 200 4.89 -13.62 11.64
C TYR A 200 5.95 -13.17 12.67
N ASP A 201 6.51 -14.09 13.44
CA ASP A 201 7.38 -13.76 14.57
C ASP A 201 8.68 -13.07 14.17
N LYS A 202 9.29 -13.47 13.05
CA LYS A 202 10.62 -12.99 12.63
C LYS A 202 10.59 -11.91 11.57
N VAL A 203 9.55 -11.86 10.75
CA VAL A 203 9.49 -11.01 9.56
C VAL A 203 8.40 -9.96 9.75
N HIS A 204 7.15 -10.37 9.86
CA HIS A 204 6.00 -9.46 9.86
C HIS A 204 5.73 -8.75 11.20
N SER A 205 6.27 -9.28 12.30
CA SER A 205 6.17 -8.67 13.63
C SER A 205 6.81 -7.28 13.69
N LEU A 206 7.83 -7.01 12.86
CA LEU A 206 8.46 -5.71 12.75
C LEU A 206 7.46 -4.65 12.26
N HIS A 207 6.73 -4.96 11.20
CA HIS A 207 5.66 -4.12 10.69
C HIS A 207 4.59 -3.87 11.76
N HIS A 208 4.15 -4.94 12.44
CA HIS A 208 3.14 -4.90 13.50
C HIS A 208 3.57 -4.26 14.83
N LYS A 209 4.84 -3.84 14.98
CA LYS A 209 5.23 -2.93 16.07
C LYS A 209 4.42 -1.63 16.04
N ASN A 210 3.98 -1.23 14.84
CA ASN A 210 3.26 -0.01 14.51
C ASN A 210 1.74 -0.07 14.75
N ILE A 211 1.31 -0.52 15.93
CA ILE A 211 -0.13 -0.59 16.30
C ILE A 211 -0.87 0.74 16.06
N ASN A 212 -0.21 1.87 16.39
CA ASN A 212 -0.67 3.19 16.01
C ASN A 212 0.02 3.58 14.70
N ILE A 213 -0.63 3.30 13.58
CA ILE A 213 -0.07 3.53 12.25
C ILE A 213 0.12 5.03 11.98
N GLY A 214 1.10 5.30 11.12
CA GLY A 214 1.32 6.57 10.43
C GLY A 214 1.96 6.27 9.08
N PRO A 215 2.06 7.24 8.15
CA PRO A 215 2.35 6.96 6.74
C PRO A 215 3.54 6.03 6.53
N TRP A 216 4.70 6.35 7.10
CA TRP A 216 5.91 5.52 7.02
C TRP A 216 5.79 4.10 7.59
N SER A 217 4.82 3.85 8.46
CA SER A 217 4.57 2.50 9.01
C SER A 217 4.21 1.51 7.91
N GLY A 218 3.64 1.98 6.80
CA GLY A 218 3.22 1.14 5.70
C GLY A 218 4.35 0.40 5.00
N MET A 219 5.57 0.96 5.00
CA MET A 219 6.76 0.31 4.42
C MET A 219 7.84 0.02 5.46
N ALA A 220 7.53 0.20 6.74
CA ALA A 220 8.38 -0.19 7.84
C ALA A 220 8.30 -1.70 8.05
N MET A 221 9.04 -2.44 7.24
CA MET A 221 8.99 -3.89 7.16
C MET A 221 10.38 -4.49 7.29
N HIS A 222 10.45 -5.77 7.66
CA HIS A 222 11.70 -6.52 7.62
C HIS A 222 12.18 -6.69 6.16
N PRO A 223 13.49 -6.77 5.86
CA PRO A 223 13.97 -6.92 4.48
C PRO A 223 13.35 -8.11 3.72
N VAL A 224 13.13 -9.25 4.40
CA VAL A 224 12.46 -10.42 3.81
C VAL A 224 11.00 -10.11 3.45
N GLU A 225 10.32 -9.31 4.28
CA GLU A 225 8.96 -8.86 3.96
C GLU A 225 8.97 -7.91 2.76
N HIS A 226 9.95 -7.01 2.63
CA HIS A 226 10.09 -6.19 1.43
C HIS A 226 10.26 -7.06 0.17
N VAL A 227 11.07 -8.12 0.23
CA VAL A 227 11.23 -9.06 -0.89
C VAL A 227 9.89 -9.69 -1.25
N ILE A 228 9.14 -10.19 -0.26
CA ILE A 228 7.84 -10.85 -0.47
C ILE A 228 6.79 -9.84 -0.96
N TYR A 229 6.63 -8.70 -0.31
CA TYR A 229 5.65 -7.68 -0.64
C TYR A 229 5.90 -7.09 -2.04
N LEU A 230 7.14 -6.69 -2.33
CA LEU A 230 7.49 -6.11 -3.62
C LEU A 230 7.59 -7.15 -4.74
N SER A 231 7.59 -8.46 -4.44
CA SER A 231 7.56 -9.52 -5.46
C SER A 231 6.34 -9.48 -6.37
N SER A 232 5.30 -8.68 -6.02
CA SER A 232 4.16 -8.42 -6.89
C SER A 232 4.58 -8.02 -8.31
N VAL A 233 5.70 -7.29 -8.45
CA VAL A 233 6.21 -6.84 -9.75
C VAL A 233 6.70 -7.97 -10.66
N LEU A 234 6.97 -9.17 -10.11
CA LEU A 234 7.44 -10.32 -10.90
C LEU A 234 6.41 -10.80 -11.92
N VAL A 235 5.14 -10.43 -11.78
CA VAL A 235 4.11 -10.69 -12.81
C VAL A 235 4.52 -10.13 -14.18
N HIS A 236 5.31 -9.04 -14.21
CA HIS A 236 5.77 -8.42 -15.45
C HIS A 236 6.81 -9.26 -16.21
N LEU A 237 7.38 -10.31 -15.60
CA LEU A 237 8.26 -11.23 -16.31
C LEU A 237 7.49 -12.10 -17.33
N VAL A 238 6.21 -12.33 -17.08
CA VAL A 238 5.33 -13.14 -17.93
C VAL A 238 4.24 -12.30 -18.62
N LEU A 239 3.83 -11.18 -18.00
CA LEU A 239 2.89 -10.23 -18.55
C LEU A 239 3.64 -9.25 -19.47
N PRO A 240 3.35 -9.19 -20.78
CA PRO A 240 4.05 -8.29 -21.70
C PRO A 240 3.95 -6.84 -21.22
N SER A 241 5.06 -6.27 -20.76
CA SER A 241 5.09 -4.97 -20.07
C SER A 241 6.34 -4.15 -20.43
N ASP A 242 6.18 -2.85 -20.54
CA ASP A 242 7.28 -1.88 -20.61
C ASP A 242 7.80 -1.52 -19.19
N PRO A 243 9.09 -1.16 -19.00
CA PRO A 243 9.63 -0.74 -17.70
C PRO A 243 8.83 0.34 -16.96
N ILE A 244 8.14 1.23 -17.66
CA ILE A 244 7.23 2.20 -17.01
C ILE A 244 6.10 1.54 -16.20
N HIS A 245 5.61 0.37 -16.62
CA HIS A 245 4.57 -0.36 -15.88
C HIS A 245 5.11 -0.91 -14.56
N VAL A 246 6.36 -1.38 -14.56
CA VAL A 246 7.05 -1.85 -13.35
C VAL A 246 7.32 -0.68 -12.42
N LEU A 247 7.76 0.46 -12.95
CA LEU A 247 7.93 1.68 -12.17
C LEU A 247 6.60 2.14 -11.54
N PHE A 248 5.52 2.15 -12.32
CA PHE A 248 4.18 2.43 -11.82
C PHE A 248 3.75 1.46 -10.73
N HIS A 249 4.00 0.16 -10.92
CA HIS A 249 3.68 -0.88 -9.94
C HIS A 249 4.42 -0.64 -8.61
N LEU A 250 5.72 -0.33 -8.67
CA LEU A 250 6.51 0.02 -7.49
C LEU A 250 5.96 1.27 -6.81
N ILE A 251 5.70 2.35 -7.56
CA ILE A 251 5.10 3.57 -6.99
C ILE A 251 3.76 3.26 -6.33
N TYR A 252 2.92 2.45 -6.96
CA TYR A 252 1.62 2.04 -6.43
C TYR A 252 1.76 1.28 -5.11
N LEU A 253 2.71 0.34 -5.01
CA LEU A 253 3.01 -0.39 -3.78
C LEU A 253 3.46 0.55 -2.66
N PHE A 254 4.49 1.38 -2.88
CA PHE A 254 4.99 2.30 -1.86
C PHE A 254 3.97 3.37 -1.46
N ALA A 255 3.48 4.13 -2.43
CA ALA A 255 2.56 5.24 -2.15
C ALA A 255 1.21 4.74 -1.62
N GLY A 256 0.74 3.60 -2.11
CA GLY A 256 -0.45 2.92 -1.60
C GLY A 256 -0.27 2.44 -0.16
N ALA A 257 0.88 1.86 0.18
CA ALA A 257 1.21 1.48 1.57
C ALA A 257 1.26 2.70 2.49
N TYR A 258 1.93 3.79 2.08
CA TYR A 258 1.97 5.03 2.86
C TYR A 258 0.58 5.63 3.08
N LEU A 259 -0.23 5.67 2.02
CA LEU A 259 -1.58 6.19 2.08
C LEU A 259 -2.52 5.30 2.91
N GLY A 260 -2.40 3.98 2.80
CA GLY A 260 -3.18 3.02 3.58
C GLY A 260 -2.91 3.11 5.07
N HIS A 261 -1.72 3.60 5.44
CA HIS A 261 -1.24 3.68 6.82
C HIS A 261 -1.29 5.06 7.45
N ILE A 262 -1.92 6.06 6.82
CA ILE A 262 -1.91 7.43 7.36
C ILE A 262 -2.55 7.55 8.75
N GLY A 263 -3.36 6.60 9.23
CA GLY A 263 -3.96 6.65 10.58
C GLY A 263 -5.13 7.66 10.74
N HIS A 264 -5.62 8.20 9.63
CA HIS A 264 -6.72 9.16 9.52
C HIS A 264 -7.74 8.66 8.48
N ASP A 265 -9.01 9.04 8.59
CA ASP A 265 -10.06 8.63 7.65
C ASP A 265 -9.91 9.17 6.23
N GLY A 266 -9.12 10.21 6.06
CA GLY A 266 -8.80 10.80 4.77
C GLY A 266 -8.54 12.28 4.88
N PHE A 267 -8.47 12.93 3.73
CA PHE A 267 -8.21 14.36 3.63
C PHE A 267 -9.49 15.15 3.51
N TYR A 268 -9.57 16.21 4.30
CA TYR A 268 -10.72 17.08 4.41
C TYR A 268 -10.34 18.52 4.07
N ILE A 269 -11.25 19.21 3.37
CA ILE A 269 -11.27 20.66 3.24
C ILE A 269 -12.57 21.14 3.91
N GLY A 270 -12.44 21.82 5.05
CA GLY A 270 -13.57 22.13 5.92
C GLY A 270 -14.22 20.85 6.45
N LYS A 271 -15.51 20.65 6.16
CA LYS A 271 -16.26 19.42 6.53
C LYS A 271 -16.34 18.40 5.40
N ARG A 272 -15.85 18.72 4.20
CA ARG A 272 -15.97 17.86 3.02
C ARG A 272 -14.73 16.96 2.92
N LYS A 273 -14.96 15.66 2.87
CA LYS A 273 -13.93 14.67 2.52
C LYS A 273 -13.61 14.82 1.03
N VAL A 274 -12.36 15.17 0.72
CA VAL A 274 -11.87 15.42 -0.64
C VAL A 274 -11.24 14.17 -1.23
N PHE A 275 -10.50 13.41 -0.42
CA PHE A 275 -10.10 12.06 -0.79
C PHE A 275 -10.12 11.13 0.43
N ALA A 276 -10.50 9.88 0.19
CA ALA A 276 -10.31 8.81 1.17
C ALA A 276 -8.84 8.42 1.21
N GLY A 277 -8.26 8.42 2.40
CA GLY A 277 -6.92 7.91 2.68
C GLY A 277 -6.99 7.24 4.05
N GLY A 278 -6.09 6.31 4.37
CA GLY A 278 -6.08 5.64 5.68
C GLY A 278 -7.33 4.83 5.91
N ASN A 279 -7.25 3.57 5.54
CA ASN A 279 -8.42 2.72 5.56
C ASN A 279 -8.68 2.23 7.00
N PHE A 280 -9.82 2.58 7.60
CA PHE A 280 -10.20 2.06 8.93
C PHE A 280 -10.15 0.52 8.96
N TYR A 281 -10.42 -0.12 7.80
CA TYR A 281 -10.18 -1.54 7.56
C TYR A 281 -8.79 -2.02 7.99
N HIS A 282 -7.74 -1.30 7.58
CA HIS A 282 -6.37 -1.67 7.86
C HIS A 282 -5.94 -1.21 9.26
N GLN A 283 -6.52 -0.13 9.78
CA GLN A 283 -6.38 0.23 11.18
C GLN A 283 -6.95 -0.85 12.13
N LEU A 284 -8.06 -1.49 11.76
CA LEU A 284 -8.63 -2.63 12.48
C LEU A 284 -7.69 -3.84 12.41
N HIS A 285 -7.09 -4.10 11.24
CA HIS A 285 -6.07 -5.12 11.06
C HIS A 285 -4.88 -4.93 12.02
N HIS A 286 -4.25 -3.75 12.07
CA HIS A 286 -3.15 -3.46 13.00
C HIS A 286 -3.54 -3.54 14.49
N ARG A 287 -4.84 -3.48 14.80
CA ARG A 287 -5.35 -3.58 16.18
C ARG A 287 -5.64 -5.01 16.59
N TYR A 288 -6.16 -5.83 15.68
CA TYR A 288 -6.69 -7.16 15.98
C TYR A 288 -5.90 -8.31 15.36
N PHE A 289 -5.05 -8.01 14.37
CA PHE A 289 -4.13 -8.91 13.65
C PHE A 289 -4.79 -10.01 12.82
N ASP A 290 -5.84 -10.65 13.32
CA ASP A 290 -6.47 -11.84 12.73
C ASP A 290 -7.67 -11.50 11.80
N CYS A 291 -7.60 -10.39 11.06
CA CYS A 291 -8.66 -9.95 10.14
C CYS A 291 -8.14 -9.01 9.06
N ASN A 292 -8.89 -8.79 7.99
CA ASN A 292 -8.66 -7.71 7.03
C ASN A 292 -7.25 -7.74 6.38
N TYR A 293 -6.84 -8.90 5.85
CA TYR A 293 -5.52 -9.11 5.24
C TYR A 293 -5.37 -8.45 3.86
N GLY A 294 -6.46 -8.19 3.16
CA GLY A 294 -6.46 -7.60 1.83
C GLY A 294 -6.56 -6.07 1.85
N THR A 295 -7.13 -5.54 0.78
CA THR A 295 -7.47 -4.12 0.64
C THR A 295 -9.00 -3.98 0.54
N ASN A 296 -9.57 -2.81 0.87
CA ASN A 296 -11.03 -2.66 0.89
C ASN A 296 -11.65 -2.49 -0.53
N GLU A 297 -10.80 -2.32 -1.54
CA GLU A 297 -11.25 -2.16 -2.92
C GLU A 297 -11.69 -3.48 -3.55
N VAL A 298 -11.20 -4.62 -3.08
CA VAL A 298 -11.62 -5.95 -3.55
C VAL A 298 -11.95 -6.80 -2.33
N PRO A 299 -13.14 -7.42 -2.26
CA PRO A 299 -13.66 -8.03 -1.03
C PRO A 299 -13.07 -9.43 -0.75
N TRP A 300 -11.75 -9.60 -0.90
CA TRP A 300 -11.05 -10.86 -0.64
C TRP A 300 -11.37 -11.41 0.76
N ASP A 301 -11.28 -10.58 1.79
CA ASP A 301 -11.58 -10.99 3.16
C ASP A 301 -13.05 -11.35 3.39
N LYS A 302 -14.00 -10.79 2.63
CA LYS A 302 -15.41 -11.23 2.70
C LYS A 302 -15.57 -12.60 2.06
N TRP A 303 -14.95 -12.81 0.90
CA TRP A 303 -14.99 -14.09 0.18
C TRP A 303 -14.33 -15.23 0.95
N PHE A 304 -13.28 -14.93 1.72
CA PHE A 304 -12.52 -15.93 2.46
C PHE A 304 -12.71 -15.88 3.99
N GLY A 305 -13.71 -15.14 4.48
CA GLY A 305 -14.17 -15.19 5.87
C GLY A 305 -13.29 -14.50 6.91
N SER A 306 -12.39 -13.60 6.51
CA SER A 306 -11.50 -12.83 7.39
C SER A 306 -11.90 -11.35 7.57
N PHE A 307 -13.08 -10.96 7.07
CA PHE A 307 -13.55 -9.57 7.10
C PHE A 307 -13.94 -9.12 8.52
N HIS A 308 -13.54 -7.90 8.89
CA HIS A 308 -13.94 -7.20 10.09
C HIS A 308 -14.44 -5.79 9.71
N SER A 309 -15.75 -5.57 9.85
CA SER A 309 -16.47 -4.35 9.45
C SER A 309 -16.36 -3.21 10.46
N GLY A 310 -15.83 -3.46 11.65
CA GLY A 310 -15.63 -2.47 12.71
C GLY A 310 -16.68 -2.56 13.82
N THR A 311 -17.69 -3.42 13.67
CA THR A 311 -18.74 -3.65 14.67
C THR A 311 -18.21 -4.41 15.89
N GLU A 312 -18.97 -4.37 16.99
CA GLU A 312 -18.60 -5.10 18.22
C GLU A 312 -18.76 -6.61 18.01
N GLU A 313 -19.75 -7.05 17.23
CA GLU A 313 -19.97 -8.45 16.88
C GLU A 313 -18.74 -9.05 16.17
N ASP A 314 -18.17 -8.32 15.21
CA ASP A 314 -16.95 -8.72 14.52
C ASP A 314 -15.74 -8.73 15.46
N THR A 315 -15.68 -7.78 16.39
CA THR A 315 -14.61 -7.71 17.40
C THR A 315 -14.65 -8.93 18.32
N VAL A 316 -15.84 -9.35 18.75
CA VAL A 316 -16.03 -10.56 19.56
C VAL A 316 -15.61 -11.81 18.76
N ARG A 317 -16.03 -11.92 17.50
CA ARG A 317 -15.66 -13.04 16.62
C ARG A 317 -14.15 -13.18 16.48
N VAL A 318 -13.45 -12.11 16.14
CA VAL A 318 -12.00 -12.15 15.89
C VAL A 318 -11.22 -12.48 17.16
N ARG A 319 -11.64 -11.96 18.32
CA ARG A 319 -11.00 -12.29 19.61
C ARG A 319 -11.21 -13.74 20.03
N ALA A 320 -12.37 -14.32 19.75
CA ALA A 320 -12.65 -15.72 20.07
C ALA A 320 -11.73 -16.68 19.29
N VAL A 321 -11.48 -16.38 18.00
CA VAL A 321 -10.54 -17.15 17.18
C VAL A 321 -9.13 -17.12 17.78
N LYS A 322 -8.65 -15.93 18.18
CA LYS A 322 -7.33 -15.77 18.80
C LYS A 322 -7.15 -16.57 20.10
N SER A 323 -8.18 -16.68 20.93
CA SER A 323 -8.09 -17.47 22.17
C SER A 323 -8.04 -18.99 21.95
N SER A 324 -8.32 -19.47 20.74
CA SER A 324 -8.39 -20.89 20.39
C SER A 324 -7.13 -21.42 19.70
N ARG A 325 -6.21 -20.54 19.30
CA ARG A 325 -4.89 -20.86 18.77
C ARG A 325 -3.85 -20.70 19.87
#